data_AF-A0A521AGN8-F1
#
_entry.id   AF-A0A521AGN8-F1
#
_cell.length_a   1.000
_cell.length_b   1.000
_cell.length_c   1.000
_cell.angle_alpha   90.00
_cell.angle_beta   90.00
_cell.angle_gamma   90.00
#
_symmetry.space_group_name_H-M   'P 1'
#
loop_
_entity.id
_entity.type
_entity.pdbx_description
1 polymer ?
#
loop_
_entity_poly.entity_id
_entity_poly.type
_entity_poly.pdbx_seq_one_letter_code
_entity_poly.pdbx_strand_id
1 'polypeptide(L)'
;MGFFSRLFGLDMPTPTPLTDNSGRRIVKEEKVEQKIPLPGNPFFTNAPEHWPLITDEFLSSNKEFSNNFDEKTGDIILRKRMFMVNSLVLIGKLNEWLSKKTNKKVENDYGGSLLENTDKYATSLCIDKVFEKGIFKTNGIVIDDYKKYAVLLFDRPESIHYINKVKEYFLKEGFEDLIYYAVTDPNTVEENEKEVEFETFSINSFNLDKEKQTLEDSKYKEYELWWNGEQNISFDQSELLPVLKEYHTNCADCYSYILGKFSYALKLSSDDTRIALPEYDELIITGPENVDIIMTLSKKSGINFHFRAIPVFENYRNNFIKTFALLCKDLKQQVVEQNFDRDPFFVDPIWLDELVNVVKNNNEIHSFSLIKEGLFDNRLN
;
A
#
# COMPACT_ATOMS: atom_id res chain seq x y z
N MET A 1 -31.90 3.06 -1.83
CA MET A 1 -31.06 2.69 -0.66
C MET A 1 -29.61 2.60 -1.09
N GLY A 2 -28.75 3.46 -0.53
CA GLY A 2 -27.32 3.47 -0.80
C GLY A 2 -26.58 2.28 -0.19
N PHE A 3 -25.35 2.03 -0.65
CA PHE A 3 -24.49 0.95 -0.17
C PHE A 3 -24.34 0.97 1.36
N PHE A 4 -24.14 2.15 1.97
CA PHE A 4 -23.98 2.30 3.42
C PHE A 4 -25.24 2.00 4.24
N SER A 5 -26.43 2.34 3.73
CA SER A 5 -27.69 1.98 4.41
C SER A 5 -27.88 0.47 4.53
N ARG A 6 -27.33 -0.32 3.59
CA ARG A 6 -27.36 -1.79 3.66
C ARG A 6 -26.25 -2.36 4.55
N LEU A 7 -25.10 -1.70 4.62
CA LEU A 7 -23.95 -2.15 5.42
C LEU A 7 -24.17 -1.95 6.93
N PHE A 8 -24.92 -0.92 7.32
CA PHE A 8 -25.09 -0.51 8.73
C PHE A 8 -26.52 -0.58 9.26
N GLY A 9 -27.49 -1.07 8.48
CA GLY A 9 -28.86 -1.25 8.95
C GLY A 9 -29.55 0.05 9.39
N LEU A 10 -29.14 1.20 8.85
CA LEU A 10 -29.78 2.50 9.14
C LEU A 10 -31.05 2.61 8.30
N ASP A 11 -32.19 2.27 8.90
CA ASP A 11 -33.51 2.57 8.36
C ASP A 11 -33.73 4.08 8.37
N MET A 12 -33.55 4.71 7.21
CA MET A 12 -34.00 6.09 7.02
C MET A 12 -35.54 6.11 7.07
N PRO A 13 -36.16 6.97 7.88
CA PRO A 13 -37.62 7.04 7.93
C PRO A 13 -38.18 7.40 6.55
N THR A 14 -39.08 6.55 6.07
CA THR A 14 -39.80 6.76 4.81
C THR A 14 -40.62 8.04 4.94
N PRO A 15 -40.54 9.02 4.02
CA PRO A 15 -41.38 10.19 4.09
C PRO A 15 -42.83 9.77 3.81
N THR A 16 -43.67 9.87 4.83
CA THR A 16 -45.12 9.71 4.71
C THR A 16 -45.65 10.78 3.75
N PRO A 17 -46.42 10.43 2.71
CA PRO A 17 -47.03 11.45 1.86
C PRO A 17 -48.16 12.12 2.63
N LEU A 18 -47.99 13.39 2.97
CA LEU A 18 -49.08 14.25 3.41
C LEU A 18 -49.91 14.63 2.18
N THR A 19 -51.06 13.96 2.02
CA THR A 19 -52.19 14.53 1.31
C THR A 19 -52.82 15.61 2.20
N ASP A 20 -52.85 16.87 1.76
CA ASP A 20 -54.13 17.56 1.59
C ASP A 20 -54.03 18.82 0.74
N ASN A 21 -55.09 19.04 -0.04
CA ASN A 21 -55.34 20.20 -0.89
C ASN A 21 -55.87 21.36 -0.05
N SER A 22 -55.16 22.49 0.01
CA SER A 22 -55.83 23.79 0.08
C SER A 22 -54.95 24.89 -0.49
N GLY A 23 -55.48 25.63 -1.46
CA GLY A 23 -54.78 26.73 -2.11
C GLY A 23 -54.77 28.00 -1.27
N ARG A 24 -53.65 28.75 -1.29
CA ARG A 24 -53.55 30.21 -1.49
C ARG A 24 -52.12 30.74 -1.32
N ARG A 25 -51.72 31.57 -2.30
CA ARG A 25 -50.77 32.72 -2.34
C ARG A 25 -49.46 32.74 -1.53
N ILE A 26 -48.36 32.74 -2.31
CA ILE A 26 -47.12 33.57 -2.32
C ILE A 26 -46.52 34.01 -0.97
N VAL A 27 -45.34 33.46 -0.65
CA VAL A 27 -44.16 34.20 -0.15
C VAL A 27 -42.92 33.58 -0.81
N LYS A 28 -42.01 34.41 -1.35
CA LYS A 28 -40.65 33.97 -1.69
C LYS A 28 -39.94 33.67 -0.37
N GLU A 29 -40.02 32.43 0.09
CA GLU A 29 -39.14 31.95 1.15
C GLU A 29 -37.75 31.74 0.55
N GLU A 30 -36.78 32.47 1.09
CA GLU A 30 -35.38 32.08 0.99
C GLU A 30 -35.28 30.62 1.44
N LYS A 31 -34.75 29.76 0.57
CA LYS A 31 -34.39 28.39 0.92
C LYS A 31 -33.30 28.45 1.99
N VAL A 32 -33.71 28.54 3.25
CA VAL A 32 -32.91 28.03 4.35
C VAL A 32 -32.89 26.53 4.14
N GLU A 33 -31.79 26.03 3.56
CA GLU A 33 -31.52 24.60 3.56
C GLU A 33 -31.60 24.13 5.01
N GLN A 34 -32.71 23.48 5.37
CA GLN A 34 -32.82 22.75 6.61
C GLN A 34 -31.74 21.67 6.57
N LYS A 35 -30.59 21.97 7.18
CA LYS A 35 -29.55 20.97 7.45
C LYS A 35 -30.20 19.91 8.33
N ILE A 36 -30.58 18.80 7.72
CA ILE A 36 -30.95 17.58 8.44
C ILE A 36 -29.79 17.33 9.43
N PRO A 37 -30.04 17.25 10.75
CA PRO A 37 -28.98 17.04 11.71
C PRO A 37 -28.30 15.71 11.37
N LEU A 38 -27.01 15.79 11.02
CA LEU A 38 -26.21 14.61 10.79
C LEU A 38 -26.00 13.92 12.14
N PRO A 39 -26.30 12.62 12.26
CA PRO A 39 -25.98 11.86 13.47
C PRO A 39 -24.45 11.79 13.68
N GLY A 40 -24.03 11.84 14.95
CA GLY A 40 -22.63 11.83 15.38
C GLY A 40 -21.98 13.22 15.48
N ASN A 41 -20.78 13.28 16.07
CA ASN A 41 -19.96 14.49 16.11
C ASN A 41 -19.13 14.58 14.83
N PRO A 42 -18.98 15.78 14.25
CA PRO A 42 -18.03 16.00 13.16
C PRO A 42 -16.60 15.66 13.59
N PHE A 43 -15.85 15.00 12.72
CA PHE A 43 -14.40 14.86 12.91
C PHE A 43 -13.71 16.22 12.78
N PHE A 44 -12.61 16.40 13.53
CA PHE A 44 -11.62 17.42 13.22
C PHE A 44 -10.85 16.99 11.97
N THR A 45 -10.73 17.86 10.98
CA THR A 45 -10.16 17.51 9.68
C THR A 45 -9.54 18.72 8.98
N ASN A 46 -8.54 18.47 8.14
CA ASN A 46 -8.01 19.40 7.14
C ASN A 46 -8.54 19.11 5.72
N ALA A 47 -9.59 18.30 5.58
CA ALA A 47 -10.19 18.00 4.28
C ALA A 47 -10.56 19.29 3.52
N PRO A 48 -10.43 19.30 2.18
CA PRO A 48 -10.90 20.43 1.37
C PRO A 48 -12.34 20.80 1.68
N GLU A 49 -12.69 22.09 1.72
CA GLU A 49 -14.03 22.56 2.11
C GLU A 49 -15.17 21.96 1.27
N HIS A 50 -14.87 21.59 0.03
CA HIS A 50 -15.86 21.00 -0.87
C HIS A 50 -16.12 19.50 -0.58
N TRP A 51 -15.26 18.81 0.18
CA TRP A 51 -15.47 17.43 0.60
C TRP A 51 -16.66 17.30 1.58
N PRO A 52 -17.30 16.13 1.67
CA PRO A 52 -18.46 15.96 2.54
C PRO A 52 -18.04 16.07 4.01
N LEU A 53 -18.90 16.65 4.84
CA LEU A 53 -18.74 16.58 6.29
C LEU A 53 -18.90 15.12 6.75
N ILE A 54 -17.90 14.61 7.48
CA ILE A 54 -17.90 13.24 8.00
C ILE A 54 -18.02 13.29 9.52
N THR A 55 -18.88 12.44 10.07
CA THR A 55 -19.14 12.31 11.51
C THR A 55 -18.66 10.96 12.04
N ASP A 56 -18.39 10.91 13.34
CA ASP A 56 -17.90 9.75 14.10
C ASP A 56 -18.95 8.66 14.38
N GLU A 57 -20.18 8.81 13.88
CA GLU A 57 -21.31 7.90 14.14
C GLU A 57 -20.93 6.43 13.90
N PHE A 58 -20.23 6.14 12.79
CA PHE A 58 -19.86 4.78 12.41
C PHE A 58 -18.80 4.15 13.32
N LEU A 59 -18.12 4.93 14.17
CA LEU A 59 -17.23 4.38 15.19
C LEU A 59 -18.01 3.73 16.33
N SER A 60 -19.20 4.25 16.63
CA SER A 60 -20.03 3.78 17.75
C SER A 60 -20.77 2.47 17.44
N SER A 61 -21.19 2.27 16.19
CA SER A 61 -21.87 1.06 15.71
C SER A 61 -20.97 -0.19 15.73
N ASN A 62 -19.66 0.01 15.86
CA ASN A 62 -18.71 -1.07 15.85
C ASN A 62 -18.51 -1.76 17.21
N LYS A 63 -19.03 -1.20 18.31
CA LYS A 63 -18.86 -1.75 19.66
C LYS A 63 -19.48 -3.14 19.84
N GLU A 64 -20.39 -3.55 18.95
CA GLU A 64 -21.08 -4.83 19.00
C GLU A 64 -20.31 -5.99 18.33
N PHE A 65 -19.17 -5.74 17.67
CA PHE A 65 -18.41 -6.79 16.98
C PHE A 65 -17.55 -7.69 17.89
N SER A 66 -17.58 -7.49 19.22
CA SER A 66 -16.78 -8.26 20.18
C SER A 66 -17.37 -9.66 20.43
N ASN A 67 -17.11 -10.61 19.54
CA ASN A 67 -17.41 -12.03 19.78
C ASN A 67 -16.14 -12.80 20.12
N ASN A 68 -16.08 -13.36 21.33
CA ASN A 68 -15.33 -14.56 21.76
C ASN A 68 -13.97 -14.81 21.08
N PHE A 69 -12.99 -13.94 21.31
CA PHE A 69 -11.59 -14.27 21.02
C PHE A 69 -10.79 -14.40 22.33
N ASP A 70 -9.68 -15.13 22.30
CA ASP A 70 -8.69 -15.05 23.39
C ASP A 70 -8.19 -13.59 23.54
N GLU A 71 -7.86 -13.14 24.74
CA GLU A 71 -7.61 -11.73 25.03
C GLU A 71 -6.42 -11.12 24.25
N LYS A 72 -5.47 -11.93 23.75
CA LYS A 72 -4.25 -11.42 23.07
C LYS A 72 -4.36 -11.43 21.55
N THR A 73 -4.73 -12.55 20.96
CA THR A 73 -4.93 -12.73 19.52
C THR A 73 -6.20 -12.04 19.07
N GLY A 74 -7.23 -12.05 19.92
CA GLY A 74 -8.51 -11.42 19.69
C GLY A 74 -8.45 -9.92 19.49
N ASP A 75 -7.73 -9.23 20.35
CA ASP A 75 -7.57 -7.78 20.28
C ASP A 75 -6.88 -7.34 18.98
N ILE A 76 -5.88 -8.09 18.52
CA ILE A 76 -5.17 -7.81 17.26
C ILE A 76 -6.11 -8.00 16.07
N ILE A 77 -6.84 -9.12 16.02
CA ILE A 77 -7.81 -9.41 14.95
C ILE A 77 -8.91 -8.35 14.94
N LEU A 78 -9.44 -8.00 16.11
CA LEU A 78 -10.49 -6.99 16.24
C LEU A 78 -9.98 -5.63 15.75
N ARG A 79 -8.79 -5.17 16.16
CA ARG A 79 -8.21 -3.90 15.68
C ARG A 79 -8.04 -3.87 14.15
N LYS A 80 -7.55 -4.96 13.55
CA LYS A 80 -7.42 -5.05 12.08
C LYS A 80 -8.79 -4.99 11.38
N ARG A 81 -9.77 -5.72 11.89
CA ARG A 81 -11.15 -5.69 11.36
C ARG A 81 -11.76 -4.30 11.47
N MET A 82 -11.60 -3.67 12.63
CA MET A 82 -12.06 -2.32 12.91
C MET A 82 -11.46 -1.30 11.96
N PHE A 83 -10.14 -1.37 11.75
CA PHE A 83 -9.44 -0.55 10.77
C PHE A 83 -10.07 -0.71 9.39
N MET A 84 -10.26 -1.94 8.90
CA MET A 84 -10.87 -2.19 7.58
C MET A 84 -12.30 -1.67 7.47
N VAL A 85 -13.15 -1.94 8.46
CA VAL A 85 -14.56 -1.49 8.45
C VAL A 85 -14.61 0.04 8.44
N ASN A 86 -13.83 0.69 9.31
CA ASN A 86 -13.79 2.14 9.38
C ASN A 86 -13.29 2.77 8.08
N SER A 87 -12.24 2.20 7.49
CA SER A 87 -11.74 2.61 6.18
C SER A 87 -12.84 2.48 5.12
N LEU A 88 -13.60 1.37 5.12
CA LEU A 88 -14.69 1.12 4.15
C LEU A 88 -15.77 2.19 4.24
N VAL A 89 -16.16 2.58 5.45
CA VAL A 89 -17.14 3.65 5.64
C VAL A 89 -16.59 4.99 5.17
N LEU A 90 -15.38 5.32 5.61
CA LEU A 90 -14.76 6.62 5.36
C LEU A 90 -14.55 6.87 3.86
N ILE A 91 -13.83 5.96 3.21
CA ILE A 91 -13.54 6.03 1.76
C ILE A 91 -14.83 5.90 0.97
N GLY A 92 -15.75 5.08 1.46
CA GLY A 92 -17.06 4.92 0.91
C GLY A 92 -17.90 6.20 0.83
N LYS A 93 -17.94 6.98 1.91
CA LYS A 93 -18.60 8.30 1.95
C LYS A 93 -17.96 9.27 0.94
N LEU A 94 -16.62 9.26 0.84
CA LEU A 94 -15.88 10.10 -0.11
C LEU A 94 -16.16 9.69 -1.57
N ASN A 95 -16.16 8.40 -1.87
CA ASN A 95 -16.50 7.87 -3.19
C ASN A 95 -17.93 8.23 -3.62
N GLU A 96 -18.90 8.10 -2.71
CA GLU A 96 -20.29 8.48 -2.97
C GLU A 96 -20.40 9.97 -3.31
N TRP A 97 -19.71 10.83 -2.55
CA TRP A 97 -19.71 12.26 -2.80
C TRP A 97 -19.02 12.61 -4.13
N LEU A 98 -17.86 12.03 -4.43
CA LEU A 98 -17.17 12.21 -5.72
C LEU A 98 -18.03 11.75 -6.90
N SER A 99 -18.73 10.62 -6.74
CA SER A 99 -19.64 10.10 -7.77
C SER A 99 -20.79 11.07 -8.04
N LYS A 100 -21.35 11.70 -7.00
CA LYS A 100 -22.39 12.74 -7.14
C LYS A 100 -21.84 14.00 -7.80
N LYS A 101 -20.67 14.50 -7.36
CA LYS A 101 -20.01 15.68 -7.94
C LYS A 101 -19.75 15.53 -9.43
N THR A 102 -19.34 14.34 -9.86
CA THR A 102 -18.95 14.06 -11.25
C THR A 102 -20.10 13.56 -12.14
N ASN A 103 -21.27 13.27 -11.55
CA ASN A 103 -22.38 12.60 -12.20
C ASN A 103 -21.98 11.30 -12.92
N LYS A 104 -20.97 10.60 -12.38
CA LYS A 104 -20.44 9.33 -12.88
C LYS A 104 -20.12 8.43 -11.70
N LYS A 105 -20.19 7.12 -11.91
CA LYS A 105 -19.68 6.18 -10.90
C LYS A 105 -18.17 6.33 -10.85
N VAL A 106 -17.66 6.72 -9.69
CA VAL A 106 -16.23 6.76 -9.43
C VAL A 106 -15.80 5.35 -9.03
N GLU A 107 -14.80 4.81 -9.71
CA GLU A 107 -14.33 3.46 -9.42
C GLU A 107 -13.81 3.38 -7.97
N ASN A 108 -14.22 2.31 -7.30
CA ASN A 108 -13.83 1.97 -5.95
C ASN A 108 -13.09 0.64 -6.06
N ASP A 109 -11.86 0.61 -5.55
CA ASP A 109 -10.89 -0.48 -5.75
C ASP A 109 -10.23 -0.45 -7.13
N TYR A 110 -9.03 0.13 -7.21
CA TYR A 110 -8.25 0.11 -8.45
C TYR A 110 -7.70 -1.29 -8.68
N GLY A 111 -8.18 -1.96 -9.72
CA GLY A 111 -7.58 -3.22 -10.22
C GLY A 111 -6.19 -3.04 -10.85
N GLY A 112 -5.61 -1.84 -10.83
CA GLY A 112 -4.27 -1.51 -11.31
C GLY A 112 -3.43 -0.79 -10.26
N SER A 113 -2.14 -0.60 -10.54
CA SER A 113 -1.25 0.08 -9.60
C SER A 113 -1.71 1.53 -9.37
N LEU A 114 -1.73 1.95 -8.10
CA LEU A 114 -2.07 3.32 -7.72
C LEU A 114 -1.18 4.37 -8.42
N LEU A 115 0.04 3.97 -8.77
CA LEU A 115 1.07 4.81 -9.33
C LEU A 115 0.78 5.18 -10.78
N GLU A 116 0.13 4.30 -11.55
CA GLU A 116 -0.21 4.55 -12.95
C GLU A 116 -1.59 5.17 -13.14
N ASN A 117 -2.27 5.54 -12.06
CA ASN A 117 -3.61 6.07 -12.15
C ASN A 117 -3.61 7.42 -12.89
N THR A 118 -4.35 7.48 -13.99
CA THR A 118 -4.56 8.71 -14.78
C THR A 118 -5.99 9.24 -14.67
N ASP A 119 -6.80 8.62 -13.81
CA ASP A 119 -8.18 9.01 -13.60
C ASP A 119 -8.25 10.37 -12.93
N LYS A 120 -9.20 11.15 -13.40
CA LYS A 120 -9.48 12.46 -12.83
C LYS A 120 -10.01 12.36 -11.39
N TYR A 121 -10.77 11.31 -11.10
CA TYR A 121 -11.38 11.07 -9.81
C TYR A 121 -11.41 9.58 -9.53
N ALA A 122 -10.89 9.15 -8.39
CA ALA A 122 -11.10 7.81 -7.89
C ALA A 122 -10.66 7.61 -6.44
N THR A 123 -11.02 6.45 -5.88
CA THR A 123 -10.80 6.14 -4.47
C THR A 123 -10.29 4.73 -4.30
N SER A 124 -9.33 4.57 -3.39
CA SER A 124 -8.87 3.27 -2.92
C SER A 124 -8.92 3.17 -1.40
N LEU A 125 -8.95 1.94 -0.91
CA LEU A 125 -9.18 1.57 0.47
C LEU A 125 -7.98 0.78 0.99
N CYS A 126 -7.59 1.01 2.26
CA CYS A 126 -6.62 0.16 2.97
C CYS A 126 -5.33 -0.05 2.17
N ILE A 127 -4.73 1.04 1.67
CA ILE A 127 -3.51 0.96 0.88
C ILE A 127 -2.29 0.89 1.80
N ASP A 128 -1.48 -0.14 1.59
CA ASP A 128 -0.11 -0.26 2.10
C ASP A 128 0.80 0.61 1.21
N LYS A 129 1.22 1.79 1.70
CA LYS A 129 2.17 2.67 1.01
C LYS A 129 3.59 2.29 1.40
N VAL A 130 4.45 2.10 0.40
CA VAL A 130 5.87 1.77 0.64
C VAL A 130 6.69 3.05 0.72
N PHE A 131 7.45 3.18 1.81
CA PHE A 131 8.43 4.24 2.06
C PHE A 131 9.81 3.61 2.32
N GLU A 132 10.88 4.41 2.29
CA GLU A 132 12.24 3.92 2.55
C GLU A 132 12.42 3.25 3.93
N LYS A 133 11.60 3.65 4.91
CA LYS A 133 11.62 3.13 6.29
C LYS A 133 10.75 1.90 6.50
N GLY A 134 9.91 1.56 5.53
CA GLY A 134 8.95 0.47 5.62
C GLY A 134 7.58 0.82 5.04
N ILE A 135 6.58 0.03 5.42
CA ILE A 135 5.20 0.12 4.96
C ILE A 135 4.38 0.95 5.94
N PHE A 136 3.61 1.89 5.43
CA PHE A 136 2.64 2.65 6.20
C PHE A 136 1.23 2.36 5.71
N LYS A 137 0.33 2.05 6.64
CA LYS A 137 -1.07 1.74 6.33
C LYS A 137 -1.91 2.99 6.29
N THR A 138 -2.58 3.20 5.16
CA THR A 138 -3.55 4.28 4.99
C THR A 138 -4.97 3.75 5.08
N ASN A 139 -5.92 4.55 5.55
CA ASN A 139 -7.34 4.18 5.45
C ASN A 139 -7.81 4.19 3.99
N GLY A 140 -7.20 5.04 3.18
CA GLY A 140 -7.33 4.99 1.74
C GLY A 140 -6.65 6.16 1.05
N ILE A 141 -6.84 6.21 -0.27
CA ILE A 141 -6.26 7.24 -1.12
C ILE A 141 -7.37 7.76 -2.03
N VAL A 142 -7.43 9.08 -2.16
CA VAL A 142 -8.43 9.77 -2.95
C VAL A 142 -7.75 10.60 -4.01
N ILE A 143 -8.19 10.47 -5.25
CA ILE A 143 -7.82 11.36 -6.35
C ILE A 143 -9.02 12.27 -6.59
N ASP A 144 -8.82 13.58 -6.48
CA ASP A 144 -9.83 14.61 -6.74
C ASP A 144 -9.26 15.68 -7.66
N ASP A 145 -9.71 15.68 -8.92
CA ASP A 145 -9.21 16.54 -9.99
C ASP A 145 -7.69 16.36 -10.21
N TYR A 146 -7.27 15.10 -10.40
CA TYR A 146 -5.87 14.66 -10.56
C TYR A 146 -4.96 14.86 -9.36
N LYS A 147 -5.42 15.49 -8.28
CA LYS A 147 -4.66 15.65 -7.05
C LYS A 147 -4.84 14.44 -6.15
N LYS A 148 -3.72 13.88 -5.69
CA LYS A 148 -3.67 12.66 -4.87
C LYS A 148 -3.59 13.01 -3.39
N TYR A 149 -4.51 12.46 -2.60
CA TYR A 149 -4.60 12.68 -1.16
C TYR A 149 -4.54 11.34 -0.42
N ALA A 150 -3.68 11.25 0.58
CA ALA A 150 -3.70 10.13 1.52
C ALA A 150 -4.73 10.43 2.60
N VAL A 151 -5.56 9.45 2.97
CA VAL A 151 -6.62 9.63 3.97
C VAL A 151 -6.31 8.76 5.19
N LEU A 152 -6.26 9.41 6.36
CA LEU A 152 -6.09 8.76 7.65
C LEU A 152 -7.26 9.06 8.59
N LEU A 153 -7.61 8.06 9.39
CA LEU A 153 -8.58 8.13 10.46
C LEU A 153 -7.87 7.91 11.79
N PHE A 154 -7.94 8.91 12.66
CA PHE A 154 -7.45 8.84 14.02
C PHE A 154 -8.64 8.66 14.96
N ASP A 155 -8.94 7.40 15.26
CA ASP A 155 -9.97 6.99 16.23
C ASP A 155 -9.50 7.13 17.69
N ARG A 156 -8.22 7.44 17.88
CA ARG A 156 -7.58 7.82 19.15
C ARG A 156 -6.98 9.22 19.05
N PRO A 157 -6.83 9.94 20.18
CA PRO A 157 -6.18 11.24 20.17
C PRO A 157 -4.75 11.15 19.64
N GLU A 158 -4.43 11.97 18.64
CA GLU A 158 -3.09 12.10 18.07
C GLU A 158 -2.77 13.59 17.93
N SER A 159 -1.51 13.97 18.20
CA SER A 159 -1.07 15.36 18.14
C SER A 159 -0.88 15.84 16.70
N ILE A 160 -1.10 17.13 16.47
CA ILE A 160 -0.85 17.75 15.16
C ILE A 160 0.63 17.59 14.72
N HIS A 161 1.56 17.55 15.67
CA HIS A 161 2.98 17.29 15.40
C HIS A 161 3.21 15.91 14.78
N TYR A 162 2.60 14.87 15.34
CA TYR A 162 2.66 13.52 14.77
C TYR A 162 2.07 13.49 13.36
N ILE A 163 0.89 14.08 13.17
CA ILE A 163 0.22 14.15 11.86
C ILE A 163 1.10 14.86 10.83
N ASN A 164 1.75 15.97 11.21
CA ASN A 164 2.66 16.70 10.33
C ASN A 164 3.90 15.88 9.96
N LYS A 165 4.49 15.12 10.90
CA LYS A 165 5.58 14.18 10.59
C LYS A 165 5.16 13.15 9.54
N VAL A 166 3.95 12.57 9.67
CA VAL A 166 3.43 11.62 8.67
C VAL A 166 3.19 12.32 7.33
N LYS A 167 2.61 13.52 7.35
CA LYS A 167 2.33 14.33 6.16
C LYS A 167 3.59 14.60 5.34
N GLU A 168 4.73 14.90 5.98
CA GLU A 168 6.00 15.11 5.28
C GLU A 168 6.42 13.93 4.38
N TYR A 169 6.15 12.69 4.80
CA TYR A 169 6.44 11.51 3.98
C TYR A 169 5.57 11.48 2.71
N PHE A 170 4.27 11.73 2.83
CA PHE A 170 3.35 11.72 1.69
C PHE A 170 3.61 12.87 0.71
N LEU A 171 3.94 14.07 1.20
CA LEU A 171 4.29 15.21 0.35
C LEU A 171 5.55 14.92 -0.48
N LYS A 172 6.57 14.28 0.10
CA LYS A 172 7.79 13.86 -0.63
C LYS A 172 7.50 12.84 -1.73
N GLU A 173 6.47 12.02 -1.57
CA GLU A 173 6.00 11.04 -2.58
C GLU A 173 5.03 11.66 -3.60
N GLY A 174 4.87 12.99 -3.62
CA GLY A 174 4.06 13.69 -4.63
C GLY A 174 2.56 13.72 -4.35
N PHE A 175 2.12 13.41 -3.12
CA PHE A 175 0.74 13.67 -2.71
C PHE A 175 0.54 15.18 -2.49
N GLU A 176 -0.66 15.66 -2.79
CA GLU A 176 -1.06 17.05 -2.53
C GLU A 176 -1.14 17.31 -1.02
N ASP A 177 -1.78 16.41 -0.29
CA ASP A 177 -1.88 16.48 1.17
C ASP A 177 -2.15 15.09 1.79
N LEU A 178 -1.92 15.00 3.10
CA LEU A 178 -2.47 14.00 3.98
C LEU A 178 -3.72 14.58 4.65
N ILE A 179 -4.87 14.01 4.32
CA ILE A 179 -6.16 14.34 4.91
C ILE A 179 -6.39 13.47 6.13
N TYR A 180 -6.57 14.09 7.29
CA TYR A 180 -6.90 13.39 8.52
C TYR A 180 -8.36 13.60 8.91
N TYR A 181 -8.93 12.61 9.57
CA TYR A 181 -10.19 12.70 10.31
C TYR A 181 -9.90 12.24 11.74
N ALA A 182 -9.98 13.16 12.71
CA ALA A 182 -9.61 12.90 14.10
C ALA A 182 -10.81 13.12 15.03
N VAL A 183 -11.03 12.20 15.98
CA VAL A 183 -12.12 12.30 16.97
C VAL A 183 -11.86 13.42 17.99
N THR A 184 -10.60 13.76 18.22
CA THR A 184 -10.14 14.82 19.12
C THR A 184 -9.36 15.86 18.32
N ASP A 185 -9.48 17.14 18.68
CA ASP A 185 -8.74 18.22 18.01
C ASP A 185 -7.22 18.01 18.17
N PRO A 186 -6.49 17.73 17.08
CA PRO A 186 -5.05 17.45 17.17
C PRO A 186 -4.22 18.61 17.73
N ASN A 187 -4.74 19.84 17.71
CA ASN A 187 -4.07 21.02 18.27
C ASN A 187 -4.18 21.11 19.81
N THR A 188 -5.06 20.30 20.40
CA THR A 188 -5.31 20.27 21.86
C THR A 188 -4.66 19.08 22.55
N VAL A 189 -4.18 18.10 21.78
CA VAL A 189 -3.50 16.91 22.30
C VAL A 189 -2.06 17.27 22.64
N GLU A 190 -1.61 16.92 23.86
CA GLU A 190 -0.23 17.17 24.30
C GLU A 190 0.79 16.53 23.35
N GLU A 191 1.85 17.29 23.07
CA GLU A 191 2.96 16.80 22.27
C GLU A 191 3.68 15.66 23.00
N ASN A 192 3.70 14.50 22.36
CA ASN A 192 4.54 13.39 22.75
C ASN A 192 5.55 13.14 21.62
N GLU A 193 6.81 12.85 21.97
CA GLU A 193 7.83 12.38 21.02
C GLU A 193 7.49 10.97 20.55
N LYS A 194 6.44 10.85 19.74
CA LYS A 194 6.09 9.63 19.04
C LYS A 194 6.79 9.62 17.68
N GLU A 195 7.50 8.54 17.40
CA GLU A 195 8.03 8.26 16.06
C GLU A 195 6.93 7.71 15.16
N VAL A 196 7.07 7.93 13.85
CA VAL A 196 6.15 7.34 12.87
C VAL A 196 6.43 5.84 12.81
N GLU A 197 5.40 5.04 13.08
CA GLU A 197 5.50 3.59 13.06
C GLU A 197 5.39 3.09 11.61
N PHE A 198 6.43 2.38 11.17
CA PHE A 198 6.45 1.66 9.89
C PHE A 198 6.44 0.16 10.15
N GLU A 199 5.70 -0.58 9.33
CA GLU A 199 5.71 -2.04 9.33
C GLU A 199 6.73 -2.56 8.29
N THR A 200 7.22 -3.78 8.48
CA THR A 200 7.91 -4.52 7.41
C THR A 200 6.89 -5.24 6.52
N PHE A 201 7.35 -5.94 5.47
CA PHE A 201 6.48 -6.79 4.67
C PHE A 201 5.78 -7.84 5.53
N SER A 202 4.48 -8.02 5.28
CA SER A 202 3.66 -9.01 5.97
C SER A 202 3.12 -10.05 4.98
N ILE A 203 2.50 -11.09 5.52
CA ILE A 203 1.81 -12.13 4.74
C ILE A 203 0.76 -11.54 3.76
N ASN A 204 0.21 -10.36 4.06
CA ASN A 204 -0.80 -9.71 3.24
C ASN A 204 -0.23 -8.75 2.20
N SER A 205 1.09 -8.51 2.23
CA SER A 205 1.75 -7.55 1.33
C SER A 205 1.92 -8.09 -0.09
N PHE A 206 1.70 -9.39 -0.31
CA PHE A 206 1.87 -10.04 -1.59
C PHE A 206 0.65 -10.88 -1.93
N ASN A 207 0.28 -10.87 -3.20
CA ASN A 207 -0.75 -11.73 -3.75
C ASN A 207 -0.26 -12.39 -5.03
N LEU A 208 -0.68 -13.64 -5.26
CA LEU A 208 -0.40 -14.35 -6.49
C LEU A 208 -1.66 -14.35 -7.35
N ASP A 209 -1.58 -13.71 -8.51
CA ASP A 209 -2.61 -13.82 -9.54
C ASP A 209 -2.25 -14.97 -10.49
N LYS A 210 -3.01 -16.07 -10.40
CA LYS A 210 -2.79 -17.26 -11.24
C LYS A 210 -3.07 -17.01 -12.71
N GLU A 211 -3.98 -16.09 -13.04
CA GLU A 211 -4.33 -15.78 -14.42
C GLU A 211 -3.16 -15.05 -15.10
N LYS A 212 -2.50 -14.14 -14.37
CA LYS A 212 -1.30 -13.43 -14.83
C LYS A 212 -0.10 -14.35 -15.12
N GLN A 213 -0.02 -15.54 -14.51
CA GLN A 213 1.08 -16.49 -14.77
C GLN A 213 1.03 -17.12 -16.17
N THR A 214 -0.14 -17.15 -16.81
CA THR A 214 -0.38 -17.94 -18.04
C THR A 214 -0.37 -17.11 -19.33
N LEU A 215 -0.30 -15.79 -19.22
CA LEU A 215 -0.31 -14.89 -20.37
C LEU A 215 1.05 -14.92 -21.07
N GLU A 216 1.13 -15.64 -22.19
CA GLU A 216 2.26 -15.70 -23.15
C GLU A 216 2.72 -14.32 -23.67
N ASP A 217 1.99 -13.23 -23.38
CA ASP A 217 2.26 -11.86 -23.82
C ASP A 217 2.98 -10.98 -22.79
N SER A 218 3.52 -11.56 -21.73
CA SER A 218 4.08 -10.78 -20.63
C SER A 218 5.22 -9.90 -21.15
N LYS A 219 5.05 -8.60 -20.95
CA LYS A 219 5.97 -7.52 -21.31
C LYS A 219 7.29 -7.61 -20.53
N TYR A 220 7.91 -8.79 -20.44
CA TYR A 220 9.15 -9.06 -19.73
C TYR A 220 10.27 -8.10 -20.10
N LYS A 221 10.27 -7.63 -21.36
CA LYS A 221 11.20 -6.62 -21.88
C LYS A 221 10.99 -5.21 -21.29
N GLU A 222 9.90 -4.99 -20.58
CA GLU A 222 9.61 -3.75 -19.86
C GLU A 222 10.00 -3.85 -18.37
N TYR A 223 10.43 -5.03 -17.89
CA TYR A 223 10.76 -5.26 -16.49
C TYR A 223 12.26 -5.41 -16.28
N GLU A 224 12.77 -4.65 -15.33
CA GLU A 224 14.20 -4.55 -15.05
C GLU A 224 14.40 -4.61 -13.52
N LEU A 225 15.51 -5.21 -13.10
CA LEU A 225 15.97 -5.18 -11.70
C LEU A 225 16.41 -3.76 -11.32
N TRP A 226 17.03 -3.07 -12.28
CA TRP A 226 17.52 -1.70 -12.15
C TRP A 226 17.49 -0.99 -13.50
N TRP A 227 17.28 0.32 -13.50
CA TRP A 227 17.43 1.17 -14.68
C TRP A 227 17.86 2.58 -14.27
N ASN A 228 18.49 3.29 -15.20
CA ASN A 228 18.81 4.70 -15.08
C ASN A 228 17.50 5.51 -15.07
N GLY A 229 17.17 6.04 -13.90
CA GLY A 229 15.97 6.84 -13.75
C GLY A 229 16.30 8.33 -13.64
N GLU A 230 15.28 9.11 -13.29
CA GLU A 230 15.45 10.55 -13.05
C GLU A 230 16.31 10.80 -11.81
N GLN A 231 16.29 9.88 -10.84
CA GLN A 231 17.09 9.98 -9.61
C GLN A 231 18.49 9.38 -9.76
N ASN A 232 18.63 8.37 -10.59
CA ASN A 232 19.87 7.61 -10.76
C ASN A 232 20.39 7.76 -12.19
N ILE A 233 21.05 8.89 -12.47
CA ILE A 233 21.56 9.23 -13.81
C ILE A 233 22.64 8.24 -14.29
N SER A 234 23.39 7.67 -13.35
CA SER A 234 24.38 6.63 -13.62
C SER A 234 24.35 5.54 -12.55
N PHE A 235 24.77 4.34 -12.93
CA PHE A 235 24.78 3.18 -12.05
C PHE A 235 25.64 3.39 -10.79
N ASP A 236 26.77 4.08 -10.94
CA ASP A 236 27.71 4.38 -9.84
C ASP A 236 27.16 5.37 -8.81
N GLN A 237 26.16 6.14 -9.21
CA GLN A 237 25.46 7.08 -8.33
C GLN A 237 24.22 6.46 -7.71
N SER A 238 23.94 5.18 -7.98
CA SER A 238 22.69 4.60 -7.55
C SER A 238 22.66 4.29 -6.06
N GLU A 239 21.71 4.92 -5.34
CA GLU A 239 21.44 4.60 -3.94
C GLU A 239 20.99 3.15 -3.73
N LEU A 240 20.50 2.49 -4.78
CA LEU A 240 20.01 1.12 -4.72
C LEU A 240 21.13 0.09 -4.63
N LEU A 241 22.31 0.39 -5.20
CA LEU A 241 23.38 -0.60 -5.32
C LEU A 241 23.93 -1.06 -3.96
N PRO A 242 24.27 -0.17 -3.00
CA PRO A 242 24.67 -0.60 -1.66
C PRO A 242 23.60 -1.45 -0.99
N VAL A 243 22.33 -1.12 -1.19
CA VAL A 243 21.18 -1.82 -0.61
C VAL A 243 21.03 -3.22 -1.21
N LEU A 244 21.18 -3.38 -2.53
CA LEU A 244 21.16 -4.69 -3.19
C LEU A 244 22.30 -5.59 -2.67
N LYS A 245 23.51 -5.03 -2.52
CA LYS A 245 24.65 -5.77 -1.96
C LYS A 245 24.40 -6.21 -0.52
N GLU A 246 23.89 -5.32 0.33
CA GLU A 246 23.54 -5.64 1.71
C GLU A 246 22.45 -6.72 1.76
N TYR A 247 21.41 -6.58 0.94
CA TYR A 247 20.35 -7.56 0.79
C TYR A 247 20.91 -8.95 0.45
N HIS A 248 21.65 -9.11 -0.66
CA HIS A 248 22.15 -10.42 -1.06
C HIS A 248 23.13 -11.01 -0.03
N THR A 249 23.96 -10.16 0.59
CA THR A 249 24.89 -10.58 1.65
C THR A 249 24.15 -11.13 2.87
N ASN A 250 23.09 -10.44 3.32
CA ASN A 250 22.29 -10.88 4.47
C ASN A 250 21.57 -12.20 4.21
N CYS A 251 21.26 -12.51 2.95
CA CYS A 251 20.48 -13.69 2.57
C CYS A 251 21.31 -14.91 2.17
N ALA A 252 22.61 -14.74 1.92
CA ALA A 252 23.45 -15.70 1.21
C ALA A 252 23.43 -17.13 1.78
N ASP A 253 23.17 -17.28 3.09
CA ASP A 253 23.08 -18.55 3.81
C ASP A 253 21.71 -18.78 4.49
N CYS A 254 20.66 -18.03 4.12
CA CYS A 254 19.31 -18.19 4.68
C CYS A 254 18.17 -17.88 3.69
N TYR A 255 18.42 -17.89 2.38
CA TYR A 255 17.43 -17.68 1.34
C TYR A 255 16.20 -18.58 1.47
N SER A 256 16.39 -19.82 1.90
CA SER A 256 15.29 -20.76 2.04
C SER A 256 14.25 -20.37 3.10
N TYR A 257 14.64 -19.61 4.13
CA TYR A 257 13.73 -19.04 5.13
C TYR A 257 12.90 -17.91 4.53
N ILE A 258 13.54 -17.07 3.71
CA ILE A 258 12.88 -15.97 3.02
C ILE A 258 11.87 -16.52 2.02
N LEU A 259 12.29 -17.50 1.21
CA LEU A 259 11.40 -18.17 0.27
C LEU A 259 10.23 -18.86 0.99
N GLY A 260 10.49 -19.52 2.13
CA GLY A 260 9.46 -20.09 2.99
C GLY A 260 8.37 -19.08 3.38
N LYS A 261 8.78 -17.91 3.84
CA LYS A 261 7.87 -16.81 4.19
C LYS A 261 7.10 -16.28 2.98
N PHE A 262 7.76 -16.11 1.84
CA PHE A 262 7.10 -15.68 0.61
C PHE A 262 6.09 -16.72 0.11
N SER A 263 6.45 -18.00 0.09
CA SER A 263 5.53 -19.06 -0.33
C SER A 263 4.33 -19.17 0.60
N TYR A 264 4.50 -18.97 1.90
CA TYR A 264 3.39 -18.88 2.84
C TYR A 264 2.52 -17.63 2.56
N ALA A 265 3.13 -16.47 2.34
CA ALA A 265 2.43 -15.23 1.97
C ALA A 265 1.60 -15.33 0.70
N LEU A 266 2.18 -15.95 -0.33
CA LEU A 266 1.55 -16.18 -1.61
C LEU A 266 0.55 -17.35 -1.59
N LYS A 267 0.32 -17.99 -0.43
CA LYS A 267 -0.53 -19.18 -0.28
C LYS A 267 -0.12 -20.36 -1.18
N LEU A 268 1.17 -20.43 -1.49
CA LEU A 268 1.80 -21.54 -2.19
C LEU A 268 2.16 -22.68 -1.23
N SER A 269 2.37 -22.36 0.05
CA SER A 269 2.58 -23.31 1.15
C SER A 269 1.47 -23.22 2.18
N SER A 270 1.11 -24.35 2.80
CA SER A 270 0.18 -24.39 3.94
C SER A 270 0.78 -23.82 5.21
N ASP A 271 2.11 -23.88 5.34
CA ASP A 271 2.84 -23.60 6.58
C ASP A 271 4.04 -22.67 6.32
N ASP A 272 4.35 -21.82 7.30
CA ASP A 272 5.56 -20.98 7.34
C ASP A 272 6.78 -21.85 7.64
N THR A 273 7.23 -22.59 6.62
CA THR A 273 8.35 -23.53 6.69
C THR A 273 9.40 -23.20 5.64
N ARG A 274 10.62 -23.61 5.91
CA ARG A 274 11.78 -23.39 5.04
C ARG A 274 11.61 -24.13 3.70
N ILE A 275 11.88 -23.45 2.59
CA ILE A 275 11.77 -23.99 1.23
C ILE A 275 13.09 -23.82 0.49
N ALA A 276 13.62 -24.91 -0.08
CA ALA A 276 14.86 -24.84 -0.85
C ALA A 276 14.69 -24.01 -2.13
N LEU A 277 15.70 -23.21 -2.48
CA LEU A 277 15.72 -22.50 -3.77
C LEU A 277 15.70 -23.50 -4.95
N PRO A 278 14.91 -23.24 -6.00
CA PRO A 278 14.90 -24.04 -7.22
C PRO A 278 16.15 -23.80 -8.07
N GLU A 279 16.36 -24.63 -9.09
CA GLU A 279 17.41 -24.34 -10.10
C GLU A 279 17.16 -23.00 -10.80
N TYR A 280 15.91 -22.79 -11.23
CA TYR A 280 15.37 -21.53 -11.70
C TYR A 280 13.84 -21.60 -11.62
N ASP A 281 13.20 -20.52 -11.17
CA ASP A 281 11.75 -20.35 -11.23
C ASP A 281 11.39 -18.86 -11.31
N GLU A 282 10.19 -18.57 -11.78
CA GLU A 282 9.71 -17.21 -12.04
C GLU A 282 8.23 -17.10 -11.67
N LEU A 283 7.88 -16.05 -10.93
CA LEU A 283 6.53 -15.81 -10.43
C LEU A 283 6.17 -14.34 -10.63
N ILE A 284 5.02 -14.07 -11.23
CA ILE A 284 4.44 -12.73 -11.25
C ILE A 284 3.65 -12.56 -9.96
N ILE A 285 4.03 -11.61 -9.12
CA ILE A 285 3.32 -11.30 -7.87
C ILE A 285 2.80 -9.87 -7.93
N THR A 286 1.69 -9.62 -7.25
CA THR A 286 1.24 -8.26 -6.96
C THR A 286 1.71 -7.91 -5.55
N GLY A 287 2.61 -6.93 -5.45
CA GLY A 287 3.12 -6.40 -4.18
C GLY A 287 2.26 -5.27 -3.60
N PRO A 288 2.76 -4.53 -2.60
CA PRO A 288 2.06 -3.38 -2.05
C PRO A 288 1.76 -2.31 -3.11
N GLU A 289 0.80 -1.43 -2.82
CA GLU A 289 0.27 -0.44 -3.79
C GLU A 289 -0.31 -1.06 -5.09
N ASN A 290 -0.61 -2.36 -5.06
CA ASN A 290 -1.10 -3.17 -6.18
C ASN A 290 -0.15 -3.12 -7.40
N VAL A 291 1.16 -3.13 -7.16
CA VAL A 291 2.17 -3.11 -8.23
C VAL A 291 2.52 -4.55 -8.63
N ASP A 292 2.46 -4.85 -9.92
CA ASP A 292 2.95 -6.11 -10.44
C ASP A 292 4.49 -6.14 -10.45
N ILE A 293 5.05 -7.21 -9.92
CA ILE A 293 6.48 -7.43 -9.74
C ILE A 293 6.78 -8.84 -10.26
N ILE A 294 7.86 -8.98 -11.03
CA ILE A 294 8.34 -10.30 -11.39
C ILE A 294 9.39 -10.72 -10.37
N MET A 295 9.16 -11.85 -9.72
CA MET A 295 10.10 -12.47 -8.80
C MET A 295 10.79 -13.64 -9.49
N THR A 296 12.11 -13.59 -9.57
CA THR A 296 12.94 -14.70 -10.09
C THR A 296 13.67 -15.36 -8.92
N LEU A 297 13.74 -16.69 -8.93
CA LEU A 297 14.28 -17.52 -7.86
C LEU A 297 15.33 -18.47 -8.45
N SER A 298 16.54 -18.52 -7.91
CA SER A 298 17.52 -19.53 -8.32
C SER A 298 18.58 -19.80 -7.25
N LYS A 299 19.20 -20.98 -7.30
CA LYS A 299 20.41 -21.29 -6.50
C LYS A 299 21.62 -20.43 -6.85
N LYS A 300 21.65 -19.81 -8.04
CA LYS A 300 22.79 -19.01 -8.52
C LYS A 300 22.72 -17.54 -8.11
N SER A 301 21.54 -16.94 -8.21
CA SER A 301 21.31 -15.51 -7.98
C SER A 301 20.39 -15.20 -6.79
N GLY A 302 19.85 -16.22 -6.12
CA GLY A 302 18.93 -16.05 -5.00
C GLY A 302 17.56 -15.59 -5.46
N ILE A 303 16.96 -14.67 -4.71
CA ILE A 303 15.65 -14.06 -5.00
C ILE A 303 15.89 -12.71 -5.68
N ASN A 304 15.20 -12.37 -6.75
CA ASN A 304 15.33 -11.05 -7.37
C ASN A 304 13.97 -10.52 -7.81
N PHE A 305 13.78 -9.21 -7.66
CA PHE A 305 12.55 -8.52 -8.01
C PHE A 305 12.80 -7.60 -9.19
N HIS A 306 11.92 -7.67 -10.17
CA HIS A 306 11.97 -6.87 -11.39
C HIS A 306 10.70 -6.03 -11.46
N PHE A 307 10.87 -4.77 -11.83
CA PHE A 307 9.80 -3.77 -11.85
C PHE A 307 9.74 -3.15 -13.24
N ARG A 308 8.56 -2.62 -13.61
CA ARG A 308 8.41 -1.94 -14.90
C ARG A 308 9.33 -0.72 -14.96
N ALA A 309 10.19 -0.67 -15.96
CA ALA A 309 11.19 0.37 -16.17
C ALA A 309 10.57 1.64 -16.75
N ILE A 310 9.69 2.28 -15.98
CA ILE A 310 9.12 3.59 -16.26
C ILE A 310 9.32 4.52 -15.05
N PRO A 311 9.51 5.85 -15.25
CA PRO A 311 9.89 6.77 -14.18
C PRO A 311 8.97 6.74 -12.94
N VAL A 312 7.66 6.56 -13.15
CA VAL A 312 6.67 6.55 -12.06
C VAL A 312 6.86 5.43 -11.04
N PHE A 313 7.55 4.33 -11.40
CA PHE A 313 7.86 3.23 -10.48
C PHE A 313 9.24 3.34 -9.82
N GLU A 314 10.08 4.33 -10.17
CA GLU A 314 11.45 4.41 -9.65
C GLU A 314 11.48 4.52 -8.12
N ASN A 315 10.68 5.43 -7.55
CA ASN A 315 10.54 5.59 -6.10
C ASN A 315 10.02 4.33 -5.43
N TYR A 316 8.98 3.72 -6.00
CA TYR A 316 8.40 2.50 -5.47
C TYR A 316 9.41 1.36 -5.44
N ARG A 317 10.14 1.12 -6.54
CA ARG A 317 11.23 0.13 -6.61
C ARG A 317 12.25 0.39 -5.51
N ASN A 318 12.75 1.61 -5.41
CA ASN A 318 13.81 1.95 -4.46
C ASN A 318 13.35 1.72 -3.01
N ASN A 319 12.15 2.18 -2.67
CA ASN A 319 11.56 2.00 -1.34
C ASN A 319 11.24 0.53 -1.04
N PHE A 320 10.77 -0.22 -2.03
CA PHE A 320 10.52 -1.66 -1.93
C PHE A 320 11.80 -2.41 -1.59
N ILE A 321 12.87 -2.19 -2.36
CA ILE A 321 14.15 -2.90 -2.16
C ILE A 321 14.79 -2.50 -0.82
N LYS A 322 14.73 -1.22 -0.41
CA LYS A 322 15.15 -0.76 0.92
C LYS A 322 14.38 -1.48 2.03
N THR A 323 13.05 -1.53 1.93
CA THR A 323 12.20 -2.26 2.89
C THR A 323 12.49 -3.75 2.89
N PHE A 324 12.79 -4.33 1.73
CA PHE A 324 13.08 -5.76 1.60
C PHE A 324 14.42 -6.12 2.23
N ALA A 325 15.43 -5.26 2.06
CA ALA A 325 16.72 -5.41 2.74
C ALA A 325 16.58 -5.40 4.27
N LEU A 326 15.69 -4.55 4.81
CA LEU A 326 15.36 -4.54 6.25
C LEU A 326 14.76 -5.89 6.69
N LEU A 327 13.76 -6.40 5.96
CA LEU A 327 13.19 -7.73 6.23
C LEU A 327 14.28 -8.82 6.24
N CYS A 328 15.16 -8.81 5.25
CA CYS A 328 16.22 -9.81 5.13
C CYS A 328 17.19 -9.77 6.32
N LYS A 329 17.55 -8.57 6.76
CA LYS A 329 18.39 -8.35 7.93
C LYS A 329 17.73 -8.88 9.21
N ASP A 330 16.45 -8.56 9.42
CA ASP A 330 15.70 -9.00 10.60
C ASP A 330 15.57 -10.53 10.64
N LEU A 331 15.30 -11.16 9.48
CA LEU A 331 15.22 -12.62 9.37
C LEU A 331 16.57 -13.27 9.61
N LYS A 332 17.65 -12.70 9.09
CA LYS A 332 19.01 -13.19 9.33
C LYS A 332 19.34 -13.16 10.83
N GLN A 333 18.99 -12.07 11.51
CA GLN A 333 19.18 -11.95 12.96
C GLN A 333 18.39 -13.04 13.71
N GLN A 334 17.12 -13.26 13.36
CA GLN A 334 16.31 -14.31 13.98
C GLN A 334 16.92 -15.71 13.80
N VAL A 335 17.40 -16.05 12.59
CA VAL A 335 18.08 -17.32 12.31
C VAL A 335 19.30 -17.52 13.21
N VAL A 336 20.09 -16.46 13.41
CA VAL A 336 21.29 -16.50 14.27
C VAL A 336 20.92 -16.62 15.75
N GLU A 337 20.00 -15.79 16.24
CA GLU A 337 19.58 -15.77 17.64
C GLU A 337 18.91 -17.07 18.09
N GLN A 338 18.12 -17.67 17.20
CA GLN A 338 17.42 -18.92 17.46
C GLN A 338 18.25 -20.16 17.12
N ASN A 339 19.48 -19.95 16.63
CA ASN A 339 20.41 -21.00 16.21
C ASN A 339 19.79 -22.02 15.23
N PHE A 340 19.07 -21.49 14.23
CA PHE A 340 18.51 -22.28 13.16
C PHE A 340 19.57 -22.73 12.15
N ASP A 341 19.32 -23.87 11.51
CA ASP A 341 20.20 -24.43 10.50
C ASP A 341 20.31 -23.49 9.28
N ARG A 342 21.54 -23.21 8.85
CA ARG A 342 21.79 -22.39 7.65
C ARG A 342 21.47 -23.14 6.36
N ASP A 343 21.54 -22.44 5.24
CA ASP A 343 21.50 -23.04 3.90
C ASP A 343 22.67 -23.99 3.67
N PRO A 344 22.41 -25.22 3.15
CA PRO A 344 23.48 -26.17 2.84
C PRO A 344 24.34 -25.69 1.65
N PHE A 345 23.86 -24.69 0.92
CA PHE A 345 24.58 -23.99 -0.14
C PHE A 345 24.60 -22.50 0.15
N PHE A 346 25.71 -21.86 -0.17
CA PHE A 346 25.89 -20.41 -0.07
C PHE A 346 25.65 -19.78 -1.44
N VAL A 347 24.76 -18.80 -1.52
CA VAL A 347 24.52 -18.04 -2.75
C VAL A 347 25.44 -16.82 -2.73
N ASP A 348 26.53 -16.90 -3.50
CA ASP A 348 27.53 -15.85 -3.54
C ASP A 348 27.06 -14.64 -4.40
N PRO A 349 27.03 -13.41 -3.87
CA PRO A 349 26.68 -12.21 -4.64
C PRO A 349 27.69 -11.80 -5.72
N ILE A 350 28.75 -12.58 -6.00
CA ILE A 350 29.72 -12.30 -7.09
C ILE A 350 29.04 -11.91 -8.41
N TRP A 351 27.93 -12.55 -8.77
CA TRP A 351 27.22 -12.24 -10.02
C TRP A 351 26.77 -10.76 -10.09
N LEU A 352 26.44 -10.15 -8.95
CA LEU A 352 26.05 -8.75 -8.87
C LEU A 352 27.26 -7.84 -9.09
N ASP A 353 28.42 -8.21 -8.56
CA ASP A 353 29.68 -7.50 -8.81
C ASP A 353 30.11 -7.61 -10.28
N GLU A 354 29.89 -8.75 -10.92
CA GLU A 354 30.11 -8.93 -12.35
C GLU A 354 29.21 -7.99 -13.17
N LEU A 355 27.91 -7.93 -12.85
CA LEU A 355 26.97 -6.99 -13.48
C LEU A 355 27.41 -5.53 -13.30
N VAL A 356 27.79 -5.14 -12.08
CA VAL A 356 28.29 -3.80 -11.77
C VAL A 356 29.49 -3.46 -12.67
N ASN A 357 30.42 -4.40 -12.80
CA ASN A 357 31.62 -4.20 -13.62
C ASN A 357 31.28 -4.07 -15.11
N VAL A 358 30.29 -4.82 -15.61
CA VAL A 358 29.85 -4.73 -17.00
C VAL A 358 29.28 -3.33 -17.30
N VAL A 359 28.44 -2.77 -16.43
CA VAL A 359 27.88 -1.41 -16.62
C VAL A 359 28.95 -0.35 -16.54
N LYS A 360 29.83 -0.43 -15.55
CA LYS A 360 30.94 0.53 -15.40
C LYS A 360 31.83 0.61 -16.64
N ASN A 361 31.98 -0.50 -17.34
CA ASN A 361 32.83 -0.58 -18.53
C ASN A 361 32.06 -0.32 -19.83
N ASN A 362 30.74 -0.10 -19.77
CA ASN A 362 29.91 0.17 -20.93
C ASN A 362 28.86 1.27 -20.63
N ASN A 363 29.19 2.50 -21.04
CA ASN A 363 28.35 3.68 -20.85
C ASN A 363 27.00 3.63 -21.60
N GLU A 364 26.80 2.66 -22.49
CA GLU A 364 25.53 2.46 -23.21
C GLU A 364 24.55 1.62 -22.40
N ILE A 365 24.98 0.98 -21.30
CA ILE A 365 24.09 0.16 -20.48
C ILE A 365 23.32 1.05 -19.53
N HIS A 366 22.01 1.03 -19.71
CA HIS A 366 21.08 1.88 -19.00
C HIS A 366 20.14 1.09 -18.08
N SER A 367 20.15 -0.25 -18.14
CA SER A 367 19.33 -1.09 -17.27
C SER A 367 19.89 -2.50 -17.06
N PHE A 368 19.31 -3.21 -16.09
CA PHE A 368 19.52 -4.62 -15.79
C PHE A 368 18.25 -5.41 -16.04
N SER A 369 18.24 -6.13 -17.15
CA SER A 369 17.08 -6.90 -17.56
C SER A 369 16.92 -8.17 -16.75
N LEU A 370 15.80 -8.84 -16.99
CA LEU A 370 15.41 -10.03 -16.27
C LEU A 370 16.46 -11.14 -16.34
N ILE A 371 16.85 -11.67 -15.18
CA ILE A 371 17.81 -12.78 -15.07
C ILE A 371 17.08 -14.06 -15.48
N LYS A 372 17.27 -14.56 -16.72
CA LYS A 372 16.73 -15.86 -17.16
C LYS A 372 17.80 -16.96 -17.10
N GLU A 373 17.53 -18.05 -16.37
CA GLU A 373 18.31 -19.31 -16.44
C GLU A 373 19.85 -19.18 -16.31
N GLY A 374 20.35 -18.15 -15.61
CA GLY A 374 21.79 -17.91 -15.52
C GLY A 374 22.48 -17.57 -16.85
N LEU A 375 21.70 -17.30 -17.89
CA LEU A 375 22.12 -16.55 -19.06
C LEU A 375 21.67 -15.12 -18.80
N PHE A 376 22.63 -14.24 -18.54
CA PHE A 376 22.40 -12.83 -18.81
C PHE A 376 22.00 -12.75 -20.28
N ASP A 377 20.72 -12.52 -20.55
CA ASP A 377 20.28 -12.24 -21.91
C ASP A 377 20.95 -10.91 -22.24
N ASN A 378 22.08 -10.98 -22.97
CA ASN A 378 22.85 -9.84 -23.46
C ASN A 378 22.05 -8.96 -24.43
N ARG A 379 20.71 -8.98 -24.35
CA ARG A 379 19.85 -7.86 -24.72
C ARG A 379 20.03 -6.74 -23.69
N LEU A 380 21.27 -6.27 -23.65
CA LEU A 380 21.63 -4.88 -23.51
C LEU A 380 20.85 -4.16 -24.62
N ASN A 381 19.76 -3.48 -24.25
CA ASN A 381 19.14 -2.50 -25.15
C ASN A 381 19.82 -1.17 -24.98
#